data_AF-A0A382W4Z3-F1
#
_entry.id   AF-A0A382W4Z3-F1
#
_cell.length_a   1.000
_cell.length_b   1.000
_cell.length_c   1.000
_cell.angle_alpha   90.00
_cell.angle_beta   90.00
_cell.angle_gamma   90.00
#
_symmetry.space_group_name_H-M   'P 1'
#
loop_
_entity.id
_entity.type
_entity.pdbx_description
1 polymer ?
#
loop_
_entity_poly.entity_id
_entity_poly.type
_entity_poly.pdbx_seq_one_letter_code
_entity_poly.pdbx_strand_id
1 'polypeptide(L)' 'AAKFLEQFVDGTPWAHLDIAGTANLDKGLPNAPKGASGIAVRTLVRAVETWPSGDTK' A
#
# COMPACT_ATOMS: atom_id res chain seq x y z
N ALA A 1 -7.04 -11.90 8.79
CA ALA A 1 -7.75 -11.23 7.68
C ALA A 1 -7.20 -11.64 6.31
N ALA A 2 -5.90 -11.47 6.04
CA ALA A 2 -5.31 -11.74 4.72
C ALA A 2 -5.66 -13.12 4.11
N LYS A 3 -5.59 -14.22 4.88
CA LYS A 3 -5.92 -15.58 4.38
C LYS A 3 -7.37 -15.73 3.89
N PHE A 4 -8.30 -14.96 4.47
CA PHE A 4 -9.68 -14.92 4.01
C PHE A 4 -9.78 -14.21 2.66
N LEU A 5 -9.09 -13.07 2.50
CA LEU A 5 -9.07 -12.31 1.24
C LEU A 5 -8.42 -13.12 0.10
N GLU A 6 -7.41 -13.94 0.41
CA GLU A 6 -6.75 -14.82 -0.56
C GLU A 6 -7.70 -15.79 -1.26
N GLN A 7 -8.83 -16.14 -0.65
CA GLN A 7 -9.82 -17.04 -1.26
C GLN A 7 -10.55 -16.41 -2.47
N PHE A 8 -10.36 -15.11 -2.73
CA PHE A 8 -11.08 -14.33 -3.75
C PHE A 8 -10.17 -13.76 -4.85
N VAL A 9 -8.89 -14.11 -4.87
CA VAL A 9 -7.91 -13.56 -5.84
C VAL A 9 -7.46 -14.59 -6.90
N ASP A 10 -7.86 -15.85 -6.76
CA ASP A 10 -7.53 -16.97 -7.65
C ASP A 10 -6.04 -16.99 -8.06
N GLY A 11 -5.74 -17.19 -9.35
CA GLY A 11 -4.37 -17.19 -9.89
C GLY A 11 -3.79 -15.81 -10.15
N THR A 12 -4.43 -14.73 -9.70
CA THR A 12 -3.97 -13.36 -9.97
C THR A 12 -2.85 -12.98 -9.01
N PRO A 13 -1.67 -12.52 -9.50
CA PRO A 13 -0.65 -11.96 -8.62
C PRO A 13 -1.22 -10.82 -7.77
N TRP A 14 -1.12 -10.95 -6.45
CA TRP A 14 -1.79 -10.05 -5.51
C TRP A 14 -0.95 -9.79 -4.26
N ALA A 15 -1.15 -8.61 -3.67
CA ALA A 15 -0.62 -8.24 -2.37
C ALA A 15 -1.71 -7.55 -1.54
N HIS A 16 -1.73 -7.83 -0.23
CA HIS A 16 -2.58 -7.15 0.75
C HIS A 16 -1.72 -6.33 1.70
N LEU A 17 -2.05 -5.06 1.84
CA LEU A 17 -1.42 -4.14 2.77
C LEU A 17 -2.46 -3.74 3.83
N ASP A 18 -2.32 -4.28 5.04
CA ASP A 18 -3.09 -3.82 6.19
C ASP A 18 -2.42 -2.60 6.80
N ILE A 19 -3.10 -1.46 6.74
CA ILE A 19 -2.59 -0.18 7.23
C ILE A 19 -3.29 0.30 8.49
N ALA A 20 -4.17 -0.50 9.11
CA ALA A 20 -4.99 -0.03 10.24
C ALA A 20 -4.13 0.52 11.38
N GLY A 21 -3.02 -0.16 11.70
CA GLY A 21 -2.10 0.27 12.75
C GLY A 21 -1.27 1.53 12.43
N THR A 22 -1.15 1.90 11.15
CA THR A 22 -0.34 3.05 10.70
C THR A 22 -1.18 4.17 10.09
N ALA A 23 -2.51 4.00 10.03
CA ALA A 23 -3.44 4.94 9.41
C ALA A 23 -3.55 6.28 10.13
N ASN A 24 -3.25 6.32 11.43
CA ASN A 24 -3.31 7.53 12.25
C ASN A 24 -2.02 7.76 13.04
N LEU A 25 -1.57 9.01 13.08
CA LEU A 25 -0.42 9.46 13.84
C LEU A 25 -0.88 10.20 15.09
N ASP A 26 -0.34 9.80 16.25
CA ASP A 26 -0.62 10.48 17.53
C ASP A 26 0.02 11.87 17.63
N LYS A 27 1.06 12.11 16.83
CA LYS A 27 1.82 13.36 16.74
C LYS A 27 2.13 13.69 15.28
N GLY A 28 2.25 14.97 14.97
CA GLY A 28 2.67 15.40 13.63
C GLY A 28 4.11 14.98 13.32
N LEU A 29 4.37 14.73 12.04
CA LEU A 29 5.68 14.53 11.44
C LEU A 29 6.00 15.73 10.52
N PRO A 30 7.26 15.96 10.13
CA PRO A 30 7.61 17.05 9.21
C PRO A 30 6.85 17.02 7.87
N ASN A 31 6.39 15.84 7.45
CA ASN A 31 5.71 15.61 6.17
C ASN A 31 4.26 15.09 6.32
N ALA A 32 3.69 15.10 7.52
CA ALA A 32 2.31 14.68 7.77
C ALA A 32 1.76 15.29 9.07
N PRO A 33 0.52 15.77 9.11
CA PRO A 33 -0.09 16.27 10.35
C PRO A 33 -0.38 15.14 11.35
N LYS A 34 -0.72 15.51 12.58
CA LYS A 34 -1.38 14.59 13.53
C LYS A 34 -2.72 14.12 12.94
N GLY A 35 -3.11 12.86 13.19
CA GLY A 35 -4.32 12.26 12.62
C GLY A 35 -3.99 11.42 11.38
N ALA A 36 -4.83 11.50 10.33
CA ALA A 36 -4.70 10.66 9.15
C ALA A 36 -3.31 10.77 8.50
N SER A 37 -2.59 9.65 8.42
CA SER A 37 -1.17 9.62 8.04
C SER A 37 -0.92 9.70 6.54
N GLY A 38 -1.91 9.29 5.72
CA GLY A 38 -1.72 9.10 4.28
C GLY A 38 -0.70 8.00 3.94
N ILE A 39 -0.48 7.04 4.86
CA ILE A 39 0.47 5.95 4.68
C ILE A 39 0.18 5.16 3.38
N ALA A 40 1.26 4.66 2.76
CA ALA A 40 1.28 3.93 1.50
C ALA A 40 0.98 4.72 0.21
N VAL A 41 0.43 5.95 0.26
CA VAL A 41 0.15 6.74 -0.97
C VAL A 41 1.41 6.93 -1.81
N ARG A 42 2.49 7.48 -1.23
CA ARG A 42 3.76 7.67 -1.97
C ARG A 42 4.38 6.36 -2.43
N THR A 43 4.22 5.29 -1.65
CA THR A 43 4.73 3.96 -2.00
C THR A 43 4.02 3.41 -3.23
N LEU A 44 2.69 3.49 -3.27
CA LEU A 44 1.88 3.02 -4.39
C LEU A 44 2.12 3.86 -5.65
N VAL A 45 2.19 5.19 -5.52
CA VAL A 45 2.57 6.08 -6.63
C VAL A 45 3.92 5.68 -7.18
N ARG A 46 4.93 5.53 -6.31
CA ARG A 46 6.27 5.12 -6.74
C ARG A 46 6.27 3.75 -7.41
N ALA A 47 5.51 2.79 -6.88
CA ALA A 47 5.42 1.46 -7.45
C ALA A 47 4.87 1.48 -8.88
N VAL A 48 3.87 2.33 -9.16
CA VAL A 48 3.33 2.52 -10.51
C VAL A 48 4.33 3.26 -11.41
N GLU A 49 4.97 4.33 -10.92
CA GLU A 49 5.98 5.08 -11.67
C GLU A 49 7.18 4.23 -12.10
N THR A 50 7.59 3.29 -11.24
CA THR A 50 8.71 2.38 -11.50
C THR A 50 8.27 1.00 -11.96
N TRP A 51 6.97 0.82 -12.25
CA TRP A 51 6.49 -0.46 -12.68
C TRP A 51 7.18 -0.80 -14.02
N PRO A 52 7.83 -1.96 -14.16
CA PRO A 52 8.42 -2.34 -15.42
C PRO A 52 7.32 -2.38 -16.49
N SER A 53 7.34 -1.43 -17.41
CA SER A 53 6.60 -1.54 -18.66
C SER A 53 7.16 -2.78 -19.36
N GLY A 54 6.33 -3.78 -19.59
CA GLY A 54 6.77 -5.09 -20.07
C GLY A 54 7.46 -5.02 -21.44
N ASP A 55 8.77 -4.79 -21.45
CA ASP A 55 9.67 -5.34 -22.45
C ASP A 55 10.06 -6.73 -21.96
N THR A 56 9.16 -7.69 -22.17
CA THR A 56 9.52 -9.10 -22.26
C THR A 56 10.46 -9.28 -23.46
N LYS A 57 11.75 -9.39 -23.18
CA LYS A 57 12.64 -10.26 -23.96
C LYS A 57 12.78 -11.59 -23.23
#